data_AF-A0A970KUY3-F1
#
_entry.id   AF-A0A970KUY3-F1
#
_cell.length_a   1.000
_cell.length_b   1.000
_cell.length_c   1.000
_cell.angle_alpha   90.00
_cell.angle_beta   90.00
_cell.angle_gamma   90.00
#
_symmetry.space_group_name_H-M   'P 1'
#
loop_
_entity.id
_entity.type
_entity.pdbx_description
1 polymer ?
#
loop_
_entity_poly.entity_id
_entity_poly.type
_entity_poly.pdbx_seq_one_letter_code
_entity_poly.pdbx_strand_id
1 'polypeptide(L)'
;MQNYSFKDIMNLEINVTNKLLKYMYSKIDVLDFIENFDLDLSYIDDQRNNLAFNLWLSIDYTDKDGESFIEKFLKDDSSALTEMEKEILKEKSKSYISLFEILDFNKGHVILKDLLNNIEHTVLEPNIHKVIQVGDFLFTRIGKILDTTIFMGDINYVPSAVKDVFLEELLVDFNMVRKLNGDLSMMDYLKNYSLHIYKMYNDALLRVIDMNGDISSLLFDELDEFEFFLMNKYNGAAVKKHINNLTSFFEYTLEDKDLTLQDMDRVDFSSFFNEAIKEGFINSHEEFNSYLRTLKAYSHYLCLMDPHYRETYNRVLEISQNRFKYMYKIDTSNDPGIDKDLVSLINGYLNDEAIVSVLDFEKFILYIGDTNIKLTKTRKLLRRRDLIELNSILENSIVVDKRAPNQFDFPLINFFFHASLYLGIVEVEGTNLNLTKKGFNILRYSDEEKYSLLIQYLWSKVFIKDILSDSDTLIYDILRDKIVKNLADLKVGKEYSLNDTLAKLDGLLCPSMDYIVDLGLIRIQQDEDVVTVTNLGKKVFNYLQNGRRANKASEIIKLEDYRKASEFVEG
;
A
#
# COMPACT_ATOMS: atom_id res chain seq x y z
N MET A 1 8.22 -28.87 -29.02
CA MET A 1 7.27 -28.54 -27.93
C MET A 1 6.12 -27.79 -28.57
N GLN A 2 4.88 -28.26 -28.43
CA GLN A 2 3.71 -27.52 -28.92
C GLN A 2 3.58 -26.24 -28.09
N ASN A 3 3.58 -25.08 -28.75
CA ASN A 3 3.31 -23.81 -28.07
C ASN A 3 1.79 -23.72 -27.83
N TYR A 4 1.35 -24.14 -26.65
CA TYR A 4 -0.03 -23.94 -26.20
C TYR A 4 -0.25 -22.48 -25.84
N SER A 5 -1.38 -21.91 -26.26
CA SER A 5 -1.77 -20.58 -25.80
C SER A 5 -2.31 -20.65 -24.37
N PHE A 6 -2.33 -19.53 -23.65
CA PHE A 6 -2.98 -19.42 -22.33
C PHE A 6 -4.41 -20.01 -22.34
N LYS A 7 -5.18 -19.72 -23.39
CA LYS A 7 -6.55 -20.23 -23.54
C LYS A 7 -6.59 -21.75 -23.66
N ASP A 8 -5.62 -22.36 -24.34
CA ASP A 8 -5.55 -23.81 -24.47
C ASP A 8 -5.20 -24.47 -23.13
N ILE A 9 -4.27 -23.88 -22.38
CA ILE A 9 -3.87 -24.34 -21.03
C ILE A 9 -5.06 -24.28 -20.07
N MET A 10 -5.79 -23.15 -20.03
CA MET A 10 -6.97 -23.01 -19.19
C MET A 10 -8.09 -23.98 -19.57
N ASN A 11 -8.35 -24.17 -20.87
CA ASN A 11 -9.33 -25.16 -21.31
C ASN A 11 -8.97 -26.58 -20.88
N LEU A 12 -7.68 -26.94 -20.92
CA LEU A 12 -7.21 -28.23 -20.43
C LEU A 12 -7.43 -28.39 -18.92
N GLU A 13 -7.07 -27.39 -18.12
CA GLU A 13 -7.29 -27.39 -16.67
C GLU A 13 -8.78 -27.57 -16.33
N ILE A 14 -9.65 -26.76 -16.96
CA ILE A 14 -11.09 -26.78 -16.72
C ILE A 14 -11.68 -28.15 -17.08
N ASN A 15 -11.26 -28.73 -18.20
CA ASN A 15 -11.74 -30.05 -18.63
C ASN A 15 -11.33 -31.15 -17.64
N VAL A 16 -10.09 -31.12 -17.16
CA VAL A 16 -9.60 -32.09 -16.16
C VAL A 16 -10.34 -31.93 -14.84
N THR A 17 -10.54 -30.70 -14.38
CA THR A 17 -11.30 -30.40 -13.15
C THR A 17 -12.75 -30.89 -13.27
N ASN A 18 -13.41 -30.67 -14.40
CA ASN A 18 -14.77 -31.17 -14.63
C ASN A 18 -14.85 -32.70 -14.63
N LYS A 19 -13.85 -33.40 -15.19
CA LYS A 19 -13.77 -34.86 -15.12
C LYS A 19 -13.60 -35.35 -13.68
N LEU A 20 -12.74 -34.69 -12.90
CA LEU A 20 -12.50 -35.01 -11.49
C LEU A 20 -13.77 -34.82 -10.66
N LEU A 21 -14.46 -33.68 -10.81
CA LEU A 21 -15.73 -33.42 -10.13
C LEU A 21 -16.79 -34.46 -10.50
N LYS A 22 -16.91 -34.81 -11.78
CA LYS A 22 -17.84 -35.86 -12.23
C LYS A 22 -17.50 -37.23 -11.63
N TYR A 23 -16.22 -37.57 -11.53
CA TYR A 23 -15.78 -38.79 -10.85
C TYR A 23 -16.15 -38.74 -9.37
N MET A 24 -15.86 -37.65 -8.66
CA MET A 24 -16.22 -37.45 -7.25
C MET A 24 -17.74 -37.64 -7.02
N TYR A 25 -18.58 -36.94 -7.78
CA TYR A 25 -20.05 -37.05 -7.68
C TYR A 25 -20.59 -38.44 -8.03
N SER A 26 -19.82 -39.28 -8.74
CA SER A 26 -20.20 -40.68 -8.97
C SER A 26 -19.91 -41.60 -7.78
N LYS A 27 -19.13 -41.14 -6.81
CA LYS A 27 -18.66 -41.93 -5.66
C LYS A 27 -19.30 -41.51 -4.34
N ILE A 28 -19.72 -40.26 -4.21
CA ILE A 28 -20.31 -39.71 -2.99
C ILE A 28 -21.59 -38.94 -3.30
N ASP A 29 -22.51 -38.95 -2.33
CA ASP A 29 -23.54 -37.92 -2.22
C ASP A 29 -22.96 -36.76 -1.40
N VAL A 30 -22.94 -35.57 -2.00
CA VAL A 30 -22.32 -34.38 -1.40
C VAL A 30 -23.19 -33.85 -0.26
N LEU A 31 -24.51 -34.01 -0.34
CA LEU A 31 -25.42 -33.59 0.73
C LEU A 31 -25.19 -34.42 1.98
N ASP A 32 -25.10 -35.75 1.82
CA ASP A 32 -24.75 -36.65 2.91
C ASP A 32 -23.37 -36.30 3.50
N PHE A 33 -22.42 -35.89 2.66
CA PHE A 33 -21.10 -35.48 3.12
C PHE A 33 -21.16 -34.21 3.98
N ILE A 34 -21.90 -33.19 3.54
CA ILE A 34 -22.08 -31.94 4.28
C ILE A 34 -22.72 -32.19 5.66
N GLU A 35 -23.78 -33.01 5.70
CA GLU A 35 -24.46 -33.38 6.95
C GLU A 35 -23.54 -34.13 7.92
N ASN A 36 -22.70 -35.05 7.41
CA ASN A 36 -21.81 -35.84 8.25
C ASN A 36 -20.64 -35.05 8.84
N PHE A 37 -20.26 -33.93 8.24
CA PHE A 37 -19.16 -33.08 8.71
C PHE A 37 -19.64 -31.85 9.50
N ASP A 38 -20.95 -31.74 9.77
CA ASP A 38 -21.58 -30.60 10.49
C ASP A 38 -21.14 -29.24 9.91
N LEU A 39 -21.03 -29.18 8.58
CA LEU A 39 -20.64 -27.97 7.88
C LEU A 39 -21.85 -27.04 7.75
N ASP A 40 -21.62 -25.75 7.93
CA ASP A 40 -22.67 -24.74 7.86
C ASP A 40 -23.27 -24.68 6.45
N LEU A 41 -24.51 -25.12 6.30
CA LEU A 41 -25.23 -25.11 5.02
C LEU A 41 -25.44 -23.69 4.47
N SER A 42 -25.57 -22.69 5.34
CA SER A 42 -25.75 -21.28 4.92
C SER A 42 -24.49 -20.73 4.25
N TYR A 43 -23.32 -21.24 4.65
CA TYR A 43 -22.04 -20.93 4.03
C TYR A 43 -21.92 -21.57 2.64
N ILE A 44 -22.42 -22.79 2.44
CA ILE A 44 -22.26 -23.58 1.20
C ILE A 44 -23.25 -23.18 0.09
N ASP A 45 -24.38 -22.57 0.45
CA ASP A 45 -25.39 -22.10 -0.51
C ASP A 45 -24.94 -20.86 -1.32
N ASP A 46 -23.90 -20.13 -0.90
CA ASP A 46 -23.23 -19.12 -1.72
C ASP A 46 -22.45 -19.80 -2.86
N GLN A 47 -22.65 -19.34 -4.11
CA GLN A 47 -22.00 -19.91 -5.30
C GLN A 47 -20.47 -19.97 -5.21
N ARG A 48 -19.81 -18.99 -4.57
CA ARG A 48 -18.35 -18.96 -4.41
C ARG A 48 -17.88 -19.99 -3.39
N ASN A 49 -18.56 -20.07 -2.25
CA ASN A 49 -18.22 -21.04 -1.20
C ASN A 49 -18.50 -22.48 -1.64
N ASN A 50 -19.53 -22.70 -2.48
CA ASN A 50 -19.80 -23.98 -3.11
C ASN A 50 -18.63 -24.44 -4.00
N LEU A 51 -18.06 -23.53 -4.80
CA LEU A 51 -16.90 -23.82 -5.64
C LEU A 51 -15.66 -24.15 -4.80
N ALA A 52 -15.37 -23.35 -3.77
CA ALA A 52 -14.25 -23.58 -2.86
C ALA A 52 -14.36 -24.94 -2.14
N PHE A 53 -15.56 -25.28 -1.66
CA PHE A 53 -15.85 -26.57 -1.04
C PHE A 53 -15.65 -27.75 -2.00
N ASN A 54 -16.18 -27.65 -3.23
CA ASN A 54 -16.01 -28.70 -4.23
C ASN A 54 -14.54 -28.88 -4.66
N LEU A 55 -13.78 -27.80 -4.75
CA LEU A 55 -12.35 -27.84 -5.04
C LEU A 55 -11.57 -28.50 -3.88
N TRP A 56 -11.86 -28.12 -2.64
CA TRP A 56 -11.28 -28.78 -1.47
C TRP A 56 -11.60 -30.28 -1.46
N LEU A 57 -12.88 -30.62 -1.57
CA LEU A 57 -13.36 -31.99 -1.48
C LEU A 57 -12.76 -32.87 -2.58
N SER A 58 -12.61 -32.35 -3.79
CA SER A 58 -12.04 -33.10 -4.91
C SER A 58 -10.51 -33.20 -4.89
N ILE A 59 -9.79 -32.25 -4.29
CA ILE A 59 -8.32 -32.14 -4.39
C ILE A 59 -7.60 -32.52 -3.09
N ASP A 60 -8.07 -32.03 -1.94
CA ASP A 60 -7.33 -32.07 -0.68
C ASP A 60 -7.94 -33.03 0.34
N TYR A 61 -9.24 -33.30 0.29
CA TYR A 61 -9.86 -34.26 1.19
C TYR A 61 -9.26 -35.66 1.00
N THR A 62 -8.79 -36.23 2.11
CA THR A 62 -8.36 -37.62 2.19
C THR A 62 -9.37 -38.40 3.03
N ASP A 63 -9.76 -39.56 2.53
CA ASP A 63 -10.73 -40.38 3.23
C ASP A 63 -10.07 -41.26 4.32
N LYS A 64 -10.85 -42.20 4.87
CA LYS A 64 -10.37 -43.11 5.92
C LYS A 64 -9.23 -44.02 5.48
N ASP A 65 -9.08 -44.25 4.17
CA ASP A 65 -8.02 -45.05 3.58
C ASP A 65 -6.76 -44.20 3.29
N GLY A 66 -6.82 -42.88 3.56
CA GLY A 66 -5.75 -41.93 3.34
C GLY A 66 -5.60 -41.51 1.88
N GLU A 67 -6.61 -41.73 1.04
CA GLU A 67 -6.55 -41.43 -0.39
C GLU A 67 -7.46 -40.25 -0.75
N SER A 68 -6.93 -39.37 -1.60
CA SER A 68 -7.68 -38.29 -2.26
C SER A 68 -8.49 -38.80 -3.45
N PHE A 69 -9.52 -38.04 -3.87
CA PHE A 69 -10.25 -38.36 -5.09
C PHE A 69 -9.37 -38.35 -6.34
N ILE A 70 -8.30 -37.54 -6.36
CA ILE A 70 -7.32 -37.57 -7.44
C ILE A 70 -6.62 -38.93 -7.50
N GLU A 71 -6.11 -39.43 -6.37
CA GLU A 71 -5.41 -40.72 -6.32
C GLU A 71 -6.33 -41.87 -6.70
N LYS A 72 -7.57 -41.84 -6.23
CA LYS A 72 -8.58 -42.83 -6.60
C LYS A 72 -8.95 -42.76 -8.07
N PHE A 73 -9.09 -41.57 -8.65
CA PHE A 73 -9.39 -41.43 -10.08
C PHE A 73 -8.24 -41.98 -10.95
N LEU A 74 -6.99 -41.71 -10.54
CA LEU A 74 -5.80 -42.25 -11.19
C LEU A 74 -5.66 -43.77 -11.04
N LYS A 75 -6.33 -44.41 -10.08
CA LYS A 75 -6.31 -45.87 -9.86
C LYS A 75 -7.51 -46.57 -10.51
N ASP A 76 -8.71 -46.10 -10.22
CA ASP A 76 -9.98 -46.75 -10.56
C ASP A 76 -10.36 -46.60 -12.03
N ASP A 77 -10.09 -45.43 -12.62
CA ASP A 77 -10.54 -45.08 -13.97
C ASP A 77 -9.43 -44.39 -14.76
N SER A 78 -8.20 -44.90 -14.60
CA SER A 78 -7.03 -44.40 -15.33
C SER A 78 -7.20 -44.45 -16.85
N SER A 79 -8.09 -45.30 -17.38
CA SER A 79 -8.36 -45.42 -18.82
C SER A 79 -9.18 -44.26 -19.40
N ALA A 80 -9.98 -43.58 -18.58
CA ALA A 80 -10.75 -42.39 -19.00
C ALA A 80 -9.88 -41.11 -19.10
N LEU A 81 -8.61 -41.20 -18.71
CA LEU A 81 -7.66 -40.12 -18.65
C LEU A 81 -6.53 -40.32 -19.66
N THR A 82 -6.23 -39.29 -20.42
CA THR A 82 -5.00 -39.24 -21.22
C THR A 82 -3.78 -39.04 -20.33
N GLU A 83 -2.57 -39.35 -20.79
CA GLU A 83 -1.34 -39.13 -20.01
C GLU A 83 -1.16 -37.67 -19.58
N MET A 84 -1.55 -36.72 -20.45
CA MET A 84 -1.52 -35.29 -20.12
C MET A 84 -2.50 -34.93 -19.00
N GLU A 85 -3.72 -35.49 -19.01
CA GLU A 85 -4.70 -35.27 -17.95
C GLU A 85 -4.24 -35.87 -16.62
N LYS A 86 -3.57 -37.04 -16.66
CA LYS A 86 -2.96 -37.65 -15.47
C LYS A 86 -1.86 -36.77 -14.88
N GLU A 87 -1.04 -36.16 -15.73
CA GLU A 87 0.01 -35.23 -15.28
C GLU A 87 -0.60 -33.98 -14.63
N ILE A 88 -1.63 -33.39 -15.23
CA ILE A 88 -2.35 -32.24 -14.64
C ILE A 88 -2.93 -32.60 -13.27
N LEU A 89 -3.56 -33.78 -13.14
CA LEU A 89 -4.08 -34.24 -11.85
C LEU A 89 -2.98 -34.41 -10.79
N LYS A 90 -1.81 -34.94 -11.18
CA LYS A 90 -0.65 -35.09 -10.26
C LYS A 90 -0.05 -33.75 -9.85
N GLU A 91 -0.03 -32.76 -10.73
CA GLU A 91 0.41 -31.41 -10.36
C GLU A 91 -0.64 -30.72 -9.47
N LYS A 92 -1.93 -30.93 -9.77
CA LYS A 92 -3.02 -30.44 -8.94
C LYS A 92 -3.00 -31.04 -7.53
N SER A 93 -2.64 -32.32 -7.37
CA SER A 93 -2.54 -32.92 -6.04
C SER A 93 -1.39 -32.35 -5.19
N LYS A 94 -0.36 -31.74 -5.79
CA LYS A 94 0.75 -31.10 -5.08
C LYS A 94 0.48 -29.64 -4.70
N SER A 95 -0.44 -29.00 -5.41
CA SER A 95 -0.80 -27.61 -5.14
C SER A 95 -1.46 -27.46 -3.76
N TYR A 96 -1.42 -26.26 -3.21
CA TYR A 96 -2.10 -25.84 -1.98
C TYR A 96 -2.54 -24.39 -2.11
N ILE A 97 -3.51 -23.99 -1.28
CA ILE A 97 -3.91 -22.59 -1.17
C ILE A 97 -2.87 -21.80 -0.38
N SER A 98 -2.63 -20.55 -0.77
CA SER A 98 -1.79 -19.63 -0.02
C SER A 98 -2.27 -18.19 -0.21
N LEU A 99 -1.67 -17.27 0.55
CA LEU A 99 -1.88 -15.85 0.44
C LEU A 99 -0.73 -15.21 -0.32
N PHE A 100 -1.04 -14.59 -1.45
CA PHE A 100 -0.08 -14.00 -2.36
C PHE A 100 -0.22 -12.49 -2.43
N GLU A 101 0.88 -11.76 -2.37
CA GLU A 101 0.95 -10.35 -2.72
C GLU A 101 1.38 -10.20 -4.17
N ILE A 102 0.74 -9.30 -4.92
CA ILE A 102 1.14 -9.01 -6.30
C ILE A 102 2.28 -8.01 -6.32
N LEU A 103 3.44 -8.42 -6.84
CA LEU A 103 4.63 -7.59 -6.92
C LEU A 103 4.73 -6.82 -8.25
N ASP A 104 4.34 -7.44 -9.37
CA ASP A 104 4.47 -6.84 -10.70
C ASP A 104 3.64 -7.58 -11.77
N PHE A 105 3.45 -6.94 -12.93
CA PHE A 105 2.91 -7.54 -14.15
C PHE A 105 3.91 -7.42 -15.30
N ASN A 106 4.39 -8.56 -15.81
CA ASN A 106 5.38 -8.59 -16.88
C ASN A 106 4.93 -9.47 -18.05
N LYS A 107 4.69 -8.84 -19.22
CA LYS A 107 4.42 -9.54 -20.50
C LYS A 107 3.36 -10.66 -20.38
N GLY A 108 2.24 -10.38 -19.72
CA GLY A 108 1.14 -11.33 -19.51
C GLY A 108 1.35 -12.32 -18.37
N HIS A 109 2.41 -12.16 -17.58
CA HIS A 109 2.62 -12.87 -16.33
C HIS A 109 2.42 -11.92 -15.13
N VAL A 110 2.02 -12.50 -14.02
CA VAL A 110 1.92 -11.86 -12.71
C VAL A 110 3.09 -12.38 -11.87
N ILE A 111 3.80 -11.46 -11.21
CA ILE A 111 4.80 -11.80 -10.21
C ILE A 111 4.12 -11.72 -8.85
N LEU A 112 4.11 -12.84 -8.15
CA LEU A 112 3.46 -12.99 -6.84
C LEU A 112 4.50 -13.32 -5.78
N LYS A 113 4.32 -12.82 -4.57
CA LYS A 113 5.05 -13.25 -3.39
C LYS A 113 4.12 -14.01 -2.47
N ASP A 114 4.42 -15.27 -2.21
CA ASP A 114 3.72 -16.04 -1.18
C ASP A 114 4.13 -15.52 0.20
N LEU A 115 3.17 -14.98 0.95
CA LEU A 115 3.41 -14.36 2.25
C LEU A 115 3.70 -15.37 3.36
N LEU A 116 3.37 -16.65 3.17
CA LEU A 116 3.48 -17.70 4.19
C LEU A 116 4.79 -18.49 4.09
N ASN A 117 5.45 -18.48 2.92
CA ASN A 117 6.75 -19.12 2.72
C ASN A 117 7.83 -18.19 2.13
N ASN A 118 7.47 -16.94 1.79
CA ASN A 118 8.36 -15.92 1.24
C ASN A 118 9.00 -16.31 -0.12
N ILE A 119 8.29 -17.08 -0.94
CA ILE A 119 8.72 -17.50 -2.29
C ILE A 119 8.03 -16.64 -3.36
N GLU A 120 8.80 -16.22 -4.36
CA GLU A 120 8.25 -15.54 -5.52
C GLU A 120 7.84 -16.54 -6.62
N HIS A 121 6.68 -16.28 -7.22
CA HIS A 121 6.10 -17.06 -8.29
C HIS A 121 5.84 -16.19 -9.52
N THR A 122 6.19 -16.70 -10.70
CA THR A 122 5.77 -16.11 -11.98
C THR A 122 4.60 -16.93 -12.52
N VAL A 123 3.43 -16.31 -12.62
CA VAL A 123 2.18 -16.97 -12.99
C VAL A 123 1.69 -16.42 -14.32
N LEU A 124 1.41 -17.28 -15.30
CA LEU A 124 0.81 -16.85 -16.57
C LEU A 124 -0.67 -16.53 -16.36
N GLU A 125 -0.99 -15.25 -16.36
CA GLU A 125 -2.38 -14.78 -16.35
C GLU A 125 -2.46 -13.42 -17.06
N PRO A 126 -2.74 -13.43 -18.38
CA PRO A 126 -2.69 -12.22 -19.20
C PRO A 126 -3.77 -11.19 -18.89
N ASN A 127 -4.86 -11.55 -18.20
CA ASN A 127 -6.02 -10.66 -18.06
C ASN A 127 -6.20 -10.07 -16.67
N ILE A 128 -5.56 -10.63 -15.65
CA ILE A 128 -5.86 -10.26 -14.26
C ILE A 128 -5.40 -8.85 -13.89
N HIS A 129 -4.35 -8.31 -14.55
CA HIS A 129 -3.91 -6.91 -14.42
C HIS A 129 -4.99 -5.86 -14.74
N LYS A 130 -6.12 -6.28 -15.33
CA LYS A 130 -7.29 -5.44 -15.60
C LYS A 130 -8.16 -5.24 -14.36
N VAL A 131 -8.03 -6.11 -13.35
CA VAL A 131 -8.92 -6.22 -12.19
C VAL A 131 -8.16 -5.99 -10.88
N ILE A 132 -6.89 -6.42 -10.81
CA ILE A 132 -6.04 -6.30 -9.61
C ILE A 132 -4.77 -5.48 -9.92
N GLN A 133 -4.18 -4.89 -8.88
CA GLN A 133 -3.03 -4.00 -8.94
C GLN A 133 -1.84 -4.54 -8.14
N VAL A 134 -0.67 -3.95 -8.34
CA VAL A 134 0.50 -4.22 -7.50
C VAL A 134 0.17 -3.80 -6.06
N GLY A 135 0.53 -4.65 -5.09
CA GLY A 135 0.20 -4.51 -3.68
C GLY A 135 -1.16 -5.11 -3.26
N ASP A 136 -1.99 -5.55 -4.21
CA ASP A 136 -3.20 -6.30 -3.87
C ASP A 136 -2.85 -7.73 -3.41
N PHE A 137 -3.75 -8.32 -2.63
CA PHE A 137 -3.57 -9.65 -2.06
C PHE A 137 -4.57 -10.65 -2.66
N LEU A 138 -4.08 -11.86 -2.98
CA LEU A 138 -4.86 -12.95 -3.54
C LEU A 138 -4.78 -14.17 -2.63
N PHE A 139 -5.93 -14.69 -2.24
CA PHE A 139 -6.05 -15.99 -1.59
C PHE A 139 -6.50 -17.02 -2.63
N THR A 140 -5.53 -17.79 -3.11
CA THR A 140 -5.72 -18.68 -4.25
C THR A 140 -4.71 -19.82 -4.23
N ARG A 141 -4.73 -20.63 -5.29
CA ARG A 141 -3.85 -21.77 -5.49
C ARG A 141 -3.16 -21.61 -6.83
N ILE A 142 -1.89 -21.93 -6.85
CA ILE A 142 -1.08 -21.95 -8.06
C ILE A 142 -0.55 -23.36 -8.30
N GLY A 143 -0.30 -23.70 -9.56
CA GLY A 143 0.34 -24.95 -9.91
C GLY A 143 0.84 -24.97 -11.35
N LYS A 144 1.56 -26.03 -11.70
CA LYS A 144 2.23 -26.14 -13.00
C LYS A 144 1.40 -26.97 -13.97
N ILE A 145 1.16 -26.48 -15.17
CA ILE A 145 0.60 -27.23 -16.30
C ILE A 145 1.50 -27.03 -17.51
N LEU A 146 2.01 -28.13 -18.08
CA LEU A 146 2.86 -28.10 -19.29
C LEU A 146 4.02 -27.09 -19.15
N ASP A 147 4.74 -27.19 -18.04
CA ASP A 147 5.83 -26.30 -17.63
C ASP A 147 5.48 -24.83 -17.35
N THR A 148 4.20 -24.47 -17.36
CA THR A 148 3.72 -23.11 -17.11
C THR A 148 2.99 -23.06 -15.77
N THR A 149 3.38 -22.15 -14.88
CA THR A 149 2.65 -21.89 -13.64
C THR A 149 1.41 -21.06 -13.93
N ILE A 150 0.25 -21.51 -13.46
CA ILE A 150 -1.05 -20.82 -13.60
C ILE A 150 -1.79 -20.80 -12.25
N PHE A 151 -2.82 -19.98 -12.16
CA PHE A 151 -3.84 -20.12 -11.11
C PHE A 151 -4.65 -21.40 -11.33
N MET A 152 -4.92 -22.13 -10.25
CA MET A 152 -5.64 -23.40 -10.27
C MET A 152 -6.82 -23.34 -9.30
N GLY A 153 -8.01 -23.02 -9.83
CA GLY A 153 -9.23 -22.89 -9.04
C GLY A 153 -9.63 -21.44 -8.84
N ASP A 154 -10.31 -21.17 -7.74
CA ASP A 154 -10.86 -19.84 -7.47
C ASP A 154 -9.77 -18.84 -7.05
N ILE A 155 -9.93 -17.60 -7.47
CA ILE A 155 -9.03 -16.48 -7.16
C ILE A 155 -9.80 -15.52 -6.26
N ASN A 156 -9.57 -15.63 -4.95
CA ASN A 156 -10.22 -14.74 -3.99
C ASN A 156 -9.38 -13.48 -3.78
N TYR A 157 -10.01 -12.33 -3.93
CA TYR A 157 -9.40 -11.06 -3.55
C TYR A 157 -9.41 -10.91 -2.03
N VAL A 158 -8.29 -10.47 -1.46
CA VAL A 158 -8.18 -10.21 -0.01
C VAL A 158 -7.99 -8.71 0.19
N PRO A 159 -9.02 -8.00 0.68
CA PRO A 159 -8.89 -6.59 1.03
C PRO A 159 -7.77 -6.39 2.07
N SER A 160 -7.04 -5.28 1.98
CA SER A 160 -5.96 -4.99 2.92
C SER A 160 -6.41 -4.99 4.38
N ALA A 161 -7.65 -4.56 4.66
CA ALA A 161 -8.24 -4.60 6.00
C ALA A 161 -8.48 -6.03 6.54
N VAL A 162 -8.73 -7.00 5.63
CA VAL A 162 -8.94 -8.41 5.99
C VAL A 162 -7.61 -9.16 6.10
N LYS A 163 -6.60 -8.73 5.33
CA LYS A 163 -5.30 -9.40 5.23
C LYS A 163 -4.65 -9.63 6.60
N ASP A 164 -4.54 -8.60 7.43
CA ASP A 164 -3.85 -8.71 8.71
C ASP A 164 -4.63 -9.60 9.70
N VAL A 165 -5.96 -9.47 9.74
CA VAL A 165 -6.85 -10.31 10.56
C VAL A 165 -6.74 -11.79 10.15
N PHE A 166 -6.82 -12.07 8.86
CA PHE A 166 -6.70 -13.42 8.33
C PHE A 166 -5.32 -14.03 8.58
N LEU A 167 -4.24 -13.27 8.37
CA LEU A 167 -2.88 -13.72 8.61
C LEU A 167 -2.62 -14.03 10.09
N GLU A 168 -3.06 -13.15 11.00
CA GLU A 168 -2.91 -13.36 12.43
C GLU A 168 -3.56 -14.68 12.85
N GLU A 169 -4.81 -14.90 12.43
CA GLU A 169 -5.53 -16.10 12.77
C GLU A 169 -4.91 -17.37 12.19
N LEU A 170 -4.52 -17.33 10.92
CA LEU A 170 -3.86 -18.45 10.25
C LEU A 170 -2.59 -18.84 11.00
N LEU A 171 -1.77 -17.86 11.40
CA LEU A 171 -0.54 -18.10 12.13
C LEU A 171 -0.81 -18.59 13.55
N VAL A 172 -1.84 -18.10 14.23
CA VAL A 172 -2.26 -18.59 15.55
C VAL A 172 -2.70 -20.05 15.45
N ASP A 173 -3.59 -20.39 14.52
CA ASP A 173 -4.09 -21.76 14.33
C ASP A 173 -2.94 -22.71 13.96
N PHE A 174 -2.11 -22.34 12.98
CA PHE A 174 -0.91 -23.09 12.61
C PHE A 174 -0.02 -23.40 13.82
N ASN A 175 0.27 -22.40 14.65
CA ASN A 175 1.10 -22.59 15.85
C ASN A 175 0.43 -23.49 16.90
N MET A 176 -0.90 -23.43 17.03
CA MET A 176 -1.64 -24.33 17.91
C MET A 176 -1.61 -25.79 17.42
N VAL A 177 -1.85 -26.02 16.12
CA VAL A 177 -1.80 -27.37 15.53
C VAL A 177 -0.38 -27.93 15.57
N ARG A 178 0.63 -27.11 15.25
CA ARG A 178 2.05 -27.52 15.30
C ARG A 178 2.51 -27.87 16.71
N LYS A 179 1.94 -27.26 17.75
CA LYS A 179 2.23 -27.66 19.14
C LYS A 179 1.83 -29.11 19.43
N LEU A 180 0.79 -29.62 18.77
CA LEU A 180 0.37 -31.01 18.86
C LEU A 180 1.15 -31.92 17.89
N ASN A 181 1.54 -31.38 16.74
CA ASN A 181 2.27 -32.06 15.66
C ASN A 181 3.60 -31.35 15.36
N GLY A 182 4.65 -31.66 16.15
CA GLY A 182 5.90 -30.89 16.17
C GLY A 182 6.62 -30.70 14.83
N ASP A 183 6.44 -31.64 13.90
CA ASP A 183 7.08 -31.65 12.57
C ASP A 183 6.20 -31.04 11.46
N LEU A 184 5.02 -30.48 11.79
CA LEU A 184 4.12 -29.90 10.80
C LEU A 184 4.75 -28.65 10.15
N SER A 185 4.96 -28.72 8.84
CA SER A 185 5.40 -27.57 8.04
C SER A 185 4.22 -26.67 7.65
N MET A 186 4.48 -25.41 7.31
CA MET A 186 3.44 -24.51 6.80
C MET A 186 2.78 -25.06 5.52
N MET A 187 3.56 -25.67 4.62
CA MET A 187 3.01 -26.28 3.40
C MET A 187 2.08 -27.45 3.70
N ASP A 188 2.47 -28.33 4.63
CA ASP A 188 1.63 -29.47 5.03
C ASP A 188 0.36 -28.99 5.75
N TYR A 189 0.45 -27.89 6.50
CA TYR A 189 -0.71 -27.27 7.13
C TYR A 189 -1.68 -26.70 6.08
N LEU A 190 -1.18 -25.88 5.14
CA LEU A 190 -1.97 -25.31 4.05
C LEU A 190 -2.62 -26.37 3.17
N LYS A 191 -1.98 -27.54 3.05
CA LYS A 191 -2.50 -28.67 2.27
C LYS A 191 -3.57 -29.47 3.02
N ASN A 192 -3.29 -29.85 4.27
CA ASN A 192 -4.13 -30.79 5.02
C ASN A 192 -5.31 -30.12 5.73
N TYR A 193 -5.25 -28.81 5.96
CA TYR A 193 -6.26 -28.04 6.68
C TYR A 193 -6.95 -26.99 5.79
N SER A 194 -6.91 -27.16 4.46
CA SER A 194 -7.35 -26.13 3.52
C SER A 194 -8.81 -25.71 3.66
N LEU A 195 -9.75 -26.62 3.95
CA LEU A 195 -11.15 -26.24 4.22
C LEU A 195 -11.29 -25.33 5.45
N HIS A 196 -10.55 -25.65 6.51
CA HIS A 196 -10.52 -24.82 7.72
C HIS A 196 -9.96 -23.44 7.42
N ILE A 197 -8.91 -23.36 6.59
CA ILE A 197 -8.33 -22.08 6.16
C ILE A 197 -9.29 -21.27 5.29
N TYR A 198 -10.04 -21.91 4.37
CA TYR A 198 -11.12 -21.24 3.63
C TYR A 198 -12.17 -20.65 4.57
N LYS A 199 -12.56 -21.41 5.60
CA LYS A 199 -13.48 -20.92 6.62
C LYS A 199 -12.89 -19.72 7.38
N MET A 200 -11.63 -19.80 7.83
CA MET A 200 -10.97 -18.69 8.51
C MET A 200 -10.90 -17.42 7.65
N TYR A 201 -10.59 -17.55 6.36
CA TYR A 201 -10.62 -16.41 5.43
C TYR A 201 -12.00 -15.75 5.39
N ASN A 202 -13.05 -16.56 5.27
CA ASN A 202 -14.41 -16.04 5.22
C ASN A 202 -14.88 -15.49 6.57
N ASP A 203 -14.52 -16.10 7.69
CA ASP A 203 -14.82 -15.60 9.03
C ASP A 203 -14.06 -14.28 9.30
N ALA A 204 -12.86 -14.11 8.75
CA ALA A 204 -12.10 -12.86 8.83
C ALA A 204 -12.74 -11.77 7.96
N LEU A 205 -13.19 -12.14 6.74
CA LEU A 205 -13.95 -11.24 5.87
C LEU A 205 -15.25 -10.79 6.54
N LEU A 206 -16.04 -11.73 7.07
CA LEU A 206 -17.27 -11.46 7.80
C LEU A 206 -17.01 -10.65 9.05
N ARG A 207 -15.93 -10.88 9.81
CA ARG A 207 -15.62 -10.05 10.97
C ARG A 207 -15.22 -8.64 10.61
N VAL A 208 -14.50 -8.42 9.52
CA VAL A 208 -14.25 -7.06 9.03
C VAL A 208 -15.55 -6.39 8.58
N ILE A 209 -16.50 -7.17 8.04
CA ILE A 209 -17.85 -6.69 7.71
C ILE A 209 -18.68 -6.40 8.99
N ASP A 210 -18.65 -7.29 9.98
CA ASP A 210 -19.44 -7.27 11.22
C ASP A 210 -18.88 -6.26 12.24
N MET A 211 -17.56 -6.05 12.29
CA MET A 211 -16.92 -5.03 13.12
C MET A 211 -17.30 -3.61 12.65
N ASN A 212 -17.83 -3.48 11.43
CA ASN A 212 -18.27 -2.21 10.83
C ASN A 212 -19.80 -2.11 10.66
N GLY A 213 -20.58 -3.03 11.24
CA GLY A 213 -22.05 -3.01 11.26
C GLY A 213 -22.72 -3.15 9.88
N ASP A 214 -24.03 -3.44 9.89
CA ASP A 214 -24.94 -3.62 8.73
C ASP A 214 -24.76 -2.59 7.58
N ILE A 215 -24.22 -1.42 7.88
CA ILE A 215 -24.06 -0.31 6.93
C ILE A 215 -22.89 -0.55 5.96
N SER A 216 -21.82 -1.21 6.37
CA SER A 216 -20.69 -1.47 5.47
C SER A 216 -21.01 -2.52 4.40
N SER A 217 -21.86 -3.51 4.72
CA SER A 217 -22.44 -4.42 3.73
C SER A 217 -23.25 -3.64 2.67
N LEU A 218 -24.10 -2.71 3.11
CA LEU A 218 -24.89 -1.86 2.20
C LEU A 218 -23.98 -0.93 1.38
N LEU A 219 -22.88 -0.45 1.96
CA LEU A 219 -21.90 0.38 1.26
C LEU A 219 -21.25 -0.37 0.09
N PHE A 220 -20.82 -1.62 0.28
CA PHE A 220 -20.20 -2.40 -0.80
C PHE A 220 -21.19 -2.63 -1.95
N ASP A 221 -22.43 -3.01 -1.65
CA ASP A 221 -23.48 -3.16 -2.66
C ASP A 221 -23.73 -1.84 -3.41
N GLU A 222 -23.86 -0.72 -2.68
CA GLU A 222 -24.07 0.62 -3.27
C GLU A 222 -22.89 1.11 -4.12
N LEU A 223 -21.65 0.77 -3.72
CA LEU A 223 -20.44 1.10 -4.47
C LEU A 223 -20.29 0.23 -5.73
N ASP A 224 -20.57 -1.07 -5.65
CA ASP A 224 -20.53 -2.00 -6.79
C ASP A 224 -21.55 -1.61 -7.87
N GLU A 225 -22.78 -1.27 -7.46
CA GLU A 225 -23.81 -0.80 -8.39
C GLU A 225 -23.39 0.50 -9.10
N PHE A 226 -22.77 1.43 -8.37
CA PHE A 226 -22.29 2.68 -8.95
C PHE A 226 -21.04 2.49 -9.81
N GLU A 227 -20.13 1.59 -9.43
CA GLU A 227 -18.96 1.22 -10.23
C GLU A 227 -19.41 0.71 -11.60
N PHE A 228 -20.40 -0.20 -11.63
CA PHE A 228 -20.97 -0.72 -12.87
C PHE A 228 -21.56 0.41 -13.74
N PHE A 229 -22.24 1.39 -13.13
CA PHE A 229 -22.73 2.57 -13.85
C PHE A 229 -21.59 3.41 -14.46
N LEU A 230 -20.48 3.59 -13.74
CA LEU A 230 -19.34 4.40 -14.20
C LEU A 230 -18.50 3.72 -15.28
N MET A 231 -18.37 2.39 -15.26
CA MET A 231 -17.60 1.63 -16.26
C MET A 231 -18.07 1.88 -17.70
N ASN A 232 -19.34 2.26 -17.88
CA ASN A 232 -19.90 2.62 -19.19
C ASN A 232 -19.50 4.02 -19.70
N LYS A 233 -18.89 4.86 -18.85
CA LYS A 233 -18.61 6.28 -19.14
C LYS A 233 -17.17 6.71 -18.90
N TYR A 234 -16.43 6.01 -18.06
CA TYR A 234 -15.09 6.39 -17.60
C TYR A 234 -14.09 5.23 -17.75
N ASN A 235 -12.80 5.57 -17.79
CA ASN A 235 -11.74 4.56 -17.74
C ASN A 235 -11.51 4.08 -16.29
N GLY A 236 -10.91 2.89 -16.11
CA GLY A 236 -10.76 2.28 -14.78
C GLY A 236 -10.09 3.17 -13.73
N ALA A 237 -9.10 3.99 -14.11
CA ALA A 237 -8.45 4.93 -13.19
C ALA A 237 -9.41 6.03 -12.69
N ALA A 238 -10.27 6.55 -13.56
CA ALA A 238 -11.28 7.53 -13.17
C ALA A 238 -12.42 6.89 -12.37
N VAL A 239 -12.82 5.65 -12.69
CA VAL A 239 -13.78 4.87 -11.91
C VAL A 239 -13.28 4.66 -10.48
N LYS A 240 -12.06 4.13 -10.31
CA LYS A 240 -11.43 3.92 -9.00
C LYS A 240 -11.34 5.21 -8.19
N LYS A 241 -10.99 6.33 -8.82
CA LYS A 241 -10.98 7.64 -8.16
C LYS A 241 -12.36 8.05 -7.63
N HIS A 242 -13.44 7.72 -8.34
CA HIS A 242 -14.79 7.99 -7.87
C HIS A 242 -15.19 7.10 -6.68
N ILE A 243 -14.89 5.80 -6.74
CA ILE A 243 -15.17 4.85 -5.65
C ILE A 243 -14.43 5.23 -4.37
N ASN A 244 -13.13 5.53 -4.47
CA ASN A 244 -12.34 5.97 -3.31
C ASN A 244 -12.89 7.25 -2.69
N ASN A 245 -13.25 8.25 -3.51
CA ASN A 245 -13.82 9.50 -2.98
C ASN A 245 -15.18 9.27 -2.29
N LEU A 246 -16.01 8.31 -2.76
CA LEU A 246 -17.28 7.98 -2.09
C LEU A 246 -17.05 7.24 -0.79
N THR A 247 -16.09 6.30 -0.77
CA THR A 247 -15.70 5.57 0.44
C THR A 247 -15.22 6.55 1.52
N SER A 248 -14.27 7.44 1.18
CA SER A 248 -13.80 8.45 2.13
C SER A 248 -14.87 9.46 2.53
N PHE A 249 -15.82 9.76 1.64
CA PHE A 249 -16.97 10.61 1.99
C PHE A 249 -17.91 9.92 2.98
N PHE A 250 -18.18 8.62 2.78
CA PHE A 250 -18.98 7.80 3.67
C PHE A 250 -18.38 7.77 5.07
N GLU A 251 -17.09 7.40 5.19
CA GLU A 251 -16.35 7.37 6.46
C GLU A 251 -16.40 8.73 7.16
N TYR A 252 -16.16 9.82 6.42
CA TYR A 252 -16.11 11.16 7.01
C TYR A 252 -17.47 11.74 7.41
N THR A 253 -18.55 11.40 6.69
CA THR A 253 -19.82 12.16 6.78
C THR A 253 -21.00 11.33 7.27
N LEU A 254 -21.02 10.05 6.95
CA LEU A 254 -22.20 9.17 7.02
C LEU A 254 -22.06 8.09 8.09
N GLU A 255 -20.86 7.51 8.23
CA GLU A 255 -20.58 6.40 9.15
C GLU A 255 -20.96 6.74 10.60
N ASP A 256 -20.45 7.86 11.12
CA ASP A 256 -20.77 8.36 12.48
C ASP A 256 -22.26 8.66 12.73
N LYS A 257 -23.06 8.74 11.66
CA LYS A 257 -24.49 9.08 11.70
C LYS A 257 -25.39 7.90 11.38
N ASP A 258 -24.83 6.70 11.20
CA ASP A 258 -25.59 5.49 10.87
C ASP A 258 -26.39 5.65 9.55
N LEU A 259 -25.77 6.31 8.55
CA LEU A 259 -26.38 6.59 7.23
C LEU A 259 -25.64 5.84 6.11
N THR A 260 -26.35 5.50 5.02
CA THR A 260 -25.73 4.90 3.81
C THR A 260 -25.52 5.92 2.68
N LEU A 261 -24.89 5.53 1.57
CA LEU A 261 -24.75 6.44 0.42
C LEU A 261 -26.09 6.78 -0.22
N GLN A 262 -27.11 5.91 -0.12
CA GLN A 262 -28.47 6.23 -0.54
C GLN A 262 -29.10 7.37 0.28
N ASP A 263 -28.70 7.57 1.55
CA ASP A 263 -29.20 8.68 2.39
C ASP A 263 -28.59 10.06 2.03
N MET A 264 -27.99 10.21 0.84
CA MET A 264 -27.41 11.47 0.36
C MET A 264 -28.40 12.65 0.35
N ASP A 265 -29.71 12.41 0.27
CA ASP A 265 -30.73 13.46 0.33
C ASP A 265 -30.83 14.14 1.71
N ARG A 266 -30.35 13.47 2.75
CA ARG A 266 -30.22 13.96 4.13
C ARG A 266 -28.94 14.78 4.38
N VAL A 267 -28.01 14.80 3.43
CA VAL A 267 -26.73 15.53 3.57
C VAL A 267 -26.88 16.99 3.17
N ASP A 268 -26.44 17.90 4.05
CA ASP A 268 -26.19 19.29 3.70
C ASP A 268 -24.79 19.44 3.08
N PHE A 269 -24.72 19.38 1.74
CA PHE A 269 -23.45 19.51 1.02
C PHE A 269 -22.75 20.86 1.25
N SER A 270 -23.49 21.93 1.54
CA SER A 270 -22.86 23.21 1.86
C SER A 270 -22.14 23.12 3.20
N SER A 271 -22.74 22.49 4.20
CA SER A 271 -22.10 22.25 5.49
C SER A 271 -20.89 21.33 5.33
N PHE A 272 -21.09 20.18 4.69
CA PHE A 272 -20.03 19.20 4.42
C PHE A 272 -18.79 19.85 3.80
N PHE A 273 -18.91 20.58 2.68
CA PHE A 273 -17.74 21.18 2.05
C PHE A 273 -17.08 22.26 2.91
N ASN A 274 -17.83 23.00 3.73
CA ASN A 274 -17.23 23.99 4.62
C ASN A 274 -16.48 23.32 5.80
N GLU A 275 -17.04 22.27 6.37
CA GLU A 275 -16.43 21.49 7.47
C GLU A 275 -15.21 20.71 6.97
N ALA A 276 -15.35 19.98 5.86
CA ALA A 276 -14.27 19.24 5.22
C ALA A 276 -13.05 20.13 4.91
N ILE A 277 -13.27 21.35 4.43
CA ILE A 277 -12.18 22.30 4.17
C ILE A 277 -11.57 22.82 5.49
N LYS A 278 -12.40 23.16 6.48
CA LYS A 278 -11.96 23.68 7.78
C LYS A 278 -11.15 22.64 8.57
N GLU A 279 -11.53 21.38 8.47
CA GLU A 279 -10.90 20.25 9.16
C GLU A 279 -9.70 19.68 8.39
N GLY A 280 -9.53 20.07 7.12
CA GLY A 280 -8.41 19.67 6.28
C GLY A 280 -8.63 18.31 5.58
N PHE A 281 -9.85 17.77 5.64
CA PHE A 281 -10.27 16.63 4.82
C PHE A 281 -10.21 16.94 3.32
N ILE A 282 -10.50 18.20 2.95
CA ILE A 282 -10.24 18.74 1.61
C ILE A 282 -9.22 19.87 1.76
N ASN A 283 -7.97 19.61 1.37
CA ASN A 283 -6.84 20.52 1.59
C ASN A 283 -6.33 21.18 0.29
N SER A 284 -6.81 20.74 -0.87
CA SER A 284 -6.37 21.27 -2.16
C SER A 284 -7.53 21.56 -3.11
N HIS A 285 -7.26 22.43 -4.08
CA HIS A 285 -8.19 22.73 -5.17
C HIS A 285 -8.48 21.49 -6.03
N GLU A 286 -7.49 20.62 -6.20
CA GLU A 286 -7.62 19.37 -6.96
C GLU A 286 -8.53 18.38 -6.24
N GLU A 287 -8.32 18.17 -4.94
CA GLU A 287 -9.18 17.33 -4.08
C GLU A 287 -10.62 17.85 -4.07
N PHE A 288 -10.82 19.16 -3.85
CA PHE A 288 -12.16 19.76 -3.88
C PHE A 288 -12.90 19.43 -5.18
N ASN A 289 -12.22 19.62 -6.32
CA ASN A 289 -12.80 19.33 -7.62
C ASN A 289 -13.01 17.82 -7.84
N SER A 290 -12.16 16.98 -7.25
CA SER A 290 -12.29 15.52 -7.27
C SER A 290 -13.55 15.05 -6.55
N TYR A 291 -13.74 15.46 -5.30
CA TYR A 291 -14.92 15.16 -4.51
C TYR A 291 -16.19 15.72 -5.15
N LEU A 292 -16.16 16.98 -5.60
CA LEU A 292 -17.31 17.61 -6.26
C LEU A 292 -17.72 16.88 -7.54
N ARG A 293 -16.77 16.42 -8.36
CA ARG A 293 -17.07 15.61 -9.56
C ARG A 293 -17.71 14.27 -9.17
N THR A 294 -17.22 13.64 -8.11
CA THR A 294 -17.73 12.36 -7.62
C THR A 294 -19.14 12.49 -7.09
N LEU A 295 -19.39 13.40 -6.16
CA LEU A 295 -20.72 13.63 -5.58
C LEU A 295 -21.73 14.03 -6.65
N LYS A 296 -21.30 14.79 -7.67
CA LYS A 296 -22.16 15.12 -8.82
C LYS A 296 -22.49 13.89 -9.66
N ALA A 297 -21.52 13.02 -9.93
CA ALA A 297 -21.74 11.80 -10.70
C ALA A 297 -22.66 10.82 -9.95
N TYR A 298 -22.45 10.67 -8.64
CA TYR A 298 -23.23 9.77 -7.80
C TYR A 298 -24.67 10.27 -7.57
N SER A 299 -24.85 11.56 -7.27
CA SER A 299 -26.21 12.13 -7.16
C SER A 299 -26.97 12.11 -8.48
N HIS A 300 -26.28 12.23 -9.62
CA HIS A 300 -26.90 12.02 -10.91
C HIS A 300 -27.33 10.57 -11.13
N TYR A 301 -26.50 9.60 -10.75
CA TYR A 301 -26.82 8.18 -10.78
C TYR A 301 -28.06 7.88 -9.93
N LEU A 302 -28.10 8.33 -8.67
CA LEU A 302 -29.29 8.15 -7.83
C LEU A 302 -30.54 8.79 -8.44
N CYS A 303 -30.42 9.98 -9.05
CA CYS A 303 -31.54 10.63 -9.74
C CYS A 303 -32.05 9.86 -10.97
N LEU A 304 -31.22 9.03 -11.61
CA LEU A 304 -31.65 8.15 -12.71
C LEU A 304 -32.42 6.92 -12.19
N MET A 305 -32.05 6.43 -11.00
CA MET A 305 -32.70 5.29 -10.35
C MET A 305 -34.02 5.70 -9.68
N ASP A 306 -34.03 6.83 -8.97
CA ASP A 306 -35.21 7.41 -8.33
C ASP A 306 -35.25 8.94 -8.52
N PRO A 307 -36.31 9.50 -9.16
CA PRO A 307 -36.49 10.93 -9.33
C PRO A 307 -36.52 11.76 -8.04
N HIS A 308 -36.77 11.18 -6.85
CA HIS A 308 -36.72 11.88 -5.57
C HIS A 308 -35.37 12.56 -5.30
N TYR A 309 -34.26 11.97 -5.78
CA TYR A 309 -32.91 12.54 -5.65
C TYR A 309 -32.63 13.75 -6.55
N ARG A 310 -33.60 14.21 -7.35
CA ARG A 310 -33.42 15.39 -8.22
C ARG A 310 -33.02 16.63 -7.44
N GLU A 311 -33.60 16.83 -6.26
CA GLU A 311 -33.26 17.97 -5.42
C GLU A 311 -31.83 17.87 -4.87
N THR A 312 -31.43 16.67 -4.44
CA THR A 312 -30.05 16.37 -4.02
C THR A 312 -29.04 16.68 -5.12
N TYR A 313 -29.31 16.22 -6.35
CA TYR A 313 -28.47 16.53 -7.51
C TYR A 313 -28.38 18.03 -7.79
N ASN A 314 -29.49 18.77 -7.69
CA ASN A 314 -29.51 20.23 -7.88
C ASN A 314 -28.68 20.96 -6.82
N ARG A 315 -28.72 20.53 -5.55
CA ARG A 315 -27.88 21.11 -4.48
C ARG A 315 -26.39 20.92 -4.79
N VAL A 316 -25.97 19.73 -5.22
CA VAL A 316 -24.57 19.47 -5.61
C VAL A 316 -24.17 20.30 -6.84
N LEU A 317 -25.08 20.48 -7.80
CA LEU A 317 -24.88 21.37 -8.94
C LEU A 317 -24.68 22.83 -8.52
N GLU A 318 -25.44 23.31 -7.53
CA GLU A 318 -25.28 24.66 -7.00
C GLU A 318 -23.91 24.86 -6.35
N ILE A 319 -23.40 23.87 -5.59
CA ILE A 319 -22.02 23.88 -5.09
C ILE A 319 -21.04 23.96 -6.26
N SER A 320 -21.27 23.19 -7.33
CA SER A 320 -20.40 23.20 -8.49
C SER A 320 -20.37 24.54 -9.22
N GLN A 321 -21.50 25.25 -9.28
CA GLN A 321 -21.57 26.60 -9.84
C GLN A 321 -20.84 27.62 -8.96
N ASN A 322 -20.93 27.45 -7.63
CA ASN A 322 -20.31 28.31 -6.64
C ASN A 322 -18.94 27.83 -6.13
N ARG A 323 -18.27 26.91 -6.83
CA ARG A 323 -17.04 26.24 -6.37
C ARG A 323 -15.94 27.18 -5.88
N PHE A 324 -15.78 28.33 -6.52
CA PHE A 324 -14.75 29.31 -6.14
C PHE A 324 -14.96 29.89 -4.74
N LYS A 325 -16.21 29.99 -4.26
CA LYS A 325 -16.54 30.41 -2.88
C LYS A 325 -15.97 29.45 -1.84
N TYR A 326 -15.93 28.16 -2.16
CA TYR A 326 -15.38 27.12 -1.30
C TYR A 326 -13.85 27.03 -1.47
N MET A 327 -13.36 27.02 -2.70
CA MET A 327 -11.93 26.93 -2.99
C MET A 327 -11.11 28.10 -2.42
N TYR A 328 -11.70 29.29 -2.29
CA TYR A 328 -11.03 30.44 -1.65
C TYR A 328 -10.76 30.23 -0.15
N LYS A 329 -11.52 29.34 0.51
CA LYS A 329 -11.35 29.00 1.92
C LYS A 329 -10.30 27.92 2.15
N ILE A 330 -9.82 27.26 1.10
CA ILE A 330 -8.80 26.22 1.16
C ILE A 330 -7.46 26.93 1.40
N ASP A 331 -6.88 26.70 2.57
CA ASP A 331 -5.60 27.26 2.94
C ASP A 331 -4.45 26.52 2.24
N THR A 332 -4.06 27.02 1.07
CA THR A 332 -2.94 26.48 0.30
C THR A 332 -1.57 26.69 0.98
N SER A 333 -1.50 27.36 2.13
CA SER A 333 -0.26 27.50 2.91
C SER A 333 0.05 26.26 3.78
N ASN A 334 -0.86 25.29 3.86
CA ASN A 334 -0.70 24.08 4.66
C ASN A 334 -0.10 22.87 3.93
N ASP A 335 0.18 22.95 2.63
CA ASP A 335 0.96 21.95 1.91
C ASP A 335 2.43 21.98 2.43
N PRO A 336 3.01 20.85 2.89
CA PRO A 336 4.43 20.81 3.28
C PRO A 336 5.39 21.03 2.10
N GLY A 337 4.87 21.18 0.88
CA GLY A 337 5.65 21.48 -0.31
C GLY A 337 6.22 20.20 -0.92
N ILE A 338 5.38 19.16 -1.04
CA ILE A 338 5.80 17.88 -1.60
C ILE A 338 6.34 18.10 -3.02
N ASP A 339 7.58 17.63 -3.24
CA ASP A 339 8.20 17.69 -4.55
C ASP A 339 7.65 16.54 -5.40
N LYS A 340 6.57 16.84 -6.13
CA LYS A 340 5.85 15.87 -6.99
C LYS A 340 6.75 15.32 -8.11
N ASP A 341 7.74 16.09 -8.58
CA ASP A 341 8.67 15.63 -9.61
C ASP A 341 9.62 14.58 -9.02
N LEU A 342 10.11 14.80 -7.80
CA LEU A 342 10.88 13.80 -7.07
C LEU A 342 10.04 12.55 -6.77
N VAL A 343 8.81 12.72 -6.28
CA VAL A 343 7.88 11.60 -6.00
C VAL A 343 7.66 10.73 -7.24
N SER A 344 7.35 11.35 -8.38
CA SER A 344 7.18 10.65 -9.65
C SER A 344 8.44 9.91 -10.09
N LEU A 345 9.63 10.48 -9.85
CA LEU A 345 10.91 9.88 -10.24
C LEU A 345 11.26 8.62 -9.43
N ILE A 346 10.90 8.61 -8.14
CA ILE A 346 11.25 7.54 -7.20
C ILE A 346 10.13 6.51 -7.01
N ASN A 347 8.95 6.73 -7.59
CA ASN A 347 7.82 5.79 -7.54
C ASN A 347 8.23 4.39 -8.00
N GLY A 348 8.10 3.42 -7.10
CA GLY A 348 8.53 2.03 -7.33
C GLY A 348 10.05 1.80 -7.30
N TYR A 349 10.84 2.73 -6.76
CA TYR A 349 12.30 2.62 -6.63
C TYR A 349 12.81 2.74 -5.18
N LEU A 350 11.92 2.87 -4.20
CA LEU A 350 12.32 2.79 -2.78
C LEU A 350 12.90 1.39 -2.52
N ASN A 351 14.07 1.34 -1.87
CA ASN A 351 14.66 0.09 -1.42
C ASN A 351 14.31 -0.17 0.04
N ASP A 352 14.61 -1.38 0.52
CA ASP A 352 14.31 -1.80 1.88
C ASP A 352 14.78 -0.78 2.93
N GLU A 353 16.00 -0.25 2.78
CA GLU A 353 16.54 0.75 3.70
C GLU A 353 15.70 2.05 3.74
N ALA A 354 15.28 2.55 2.57
CA ALA A 354 14.40 3.72 2.48
C ALA A 354 13.00 3.45 3.04
N ILE A 355 12.42 2.29 2.76
CA ILE A 355 11.09 1.90 3.27
C ILE A 355 11.12 1.82 4.80
N VAL A 356 12.14 1.16 5.36
CA VAL A 356 12.32 1.05 6.81
C VAL A 356 12.48 2.44 7.44
N SER A 357 13.25 3.34 6.82
CA SER A 357 13.38 4.72 7.30
C SER A 357 12.06 5.52 7.27
N VAL A 358 11.21 5.31 6.26
CA VAL A 358 9.88 5.92 6.19
C VAL A 358 8.97 5.37 7.29
N LEU A 359 8.96 4.05 7.47
CA LEU A 359 8.20 3.40 8.55
C LEU A 359 8.63 3.90 9.93
N ASP A 360 9.93 4.04 10.16
CA ASP A 360 10.47 4.57 11.41
C ASP A 360 10.08 6.04 11.63
N PHE A 361 9.98 6.82 10.55
CA PHE A 361 9.47 8.18 10.62
C PHE A 361 7.98 8.22 10.99
N GLU A 362 7.16 7.32 10.44
CA GLU A 362 5.73 7.21 10.81
C GLU A 362 5.55 6.82 12.28
N LYS A 363 6.29 5.80 12.73
CA LYS A 363 6.29 5.38 14.14
C LYS A 363 6.68 6.52 15.06
N PHE A 364 7.66 7.34 14.67
CA PHE A 364 8.02 8.56 15.39
C PHE A 364 6.86 9.57 15.46
N ILE A 365 6.16 9.81 14.36
CA ILE A 365 4.99 10.70 14.31
C ILE A 365 3.83 10.19 15.16
N LEU A 366 3.49 8.91 15.04
CA LEU A 366 2.44 8.25 15.83
C LEU A 366 2.75 8.33 17.33
N TYR A 367 3.99 8.03 17.71
CA TYR A 367 4.42 8.15 19.11
C TYR A 367 4.21 9.56 19.68
N ILE A 368 4.49 10.61 18.89
CA ILE A 368 4.23 12.01 19.29
C ILE A 368 2.73 12.30 19.38
N GLY A 369 1.93 11.77 18.46
CA GLY A 369 0.48 11.93 18.45
C GLY A 369 -0.20 11.30 19.67
N ASP A 370 0.25 10.11 20.05
CA ASP A 370 -0.36 9.30 21.12
C ASP A 370 0.19 9.65 22.51
N THR A 371 1.38 10.24 22.57
CA THR A 371 2.08 10.53 23.83
C THR A 371 2.22 12.02 24.07
N ASN A 372 1.87 12.48 25.28
CA ASN A 372 2.16 13.85 25.70
C ASN A 372 3.66 14.04 25.99
N ILE A 373 4.44 14.35 24.96
CA ILE A 373 5.89 14.53 25.05
C ILE A 373 6.24 15.89 25.64
N LYS A 374 7.12 15.86 26.65
CA LYS A 374 7.69 17.07 27.24
C LYS A 374 9.17 17.16 26.95
N LEU A 375 9.59 18.26 26.35
CA LEU A 375 10.97 18.59 26.07
C LEU A 375 11.75 19.00 27.33
N THR A 376 13.06 18.99 27.21
CA THR A 376 13.99 19.55 28.20
C THR A 376 13.85 21.07 28.26
N LYS A 377 13.98 21.66 29.46
CA LYS A 377 13.70 23.09 29.66
C LYS A 377 14.66 24.01 28.89
N THR A 378 15.95 23.67 28.89
CA THR A 378 17.01 24.55 28.38
C THR A 378 17.25 24.38 26.88
N ARG A 379 17.38 23.15 26.40
CA ARG A 379 17.72 22.86 25.00
C ARG A 379 16.50 22.52 24.13
N LYS A 380 15.31 22.35 24.71
CA LYS A 380 14.07 21.97 24.02
C LYS A 380 14.23 20.70 23.17
N LEU A 381 14.96 19.73 23.70
CA LEU A 381 15.15 18.39 23.11
C LEU A 381 14.31 17.33 23.84
N LEU A 382 14.08 16.19 23.19
CA LEU A 382 13.42 15.02 23.74
C LEU A 382 14.11 14.53 25.03
N ARG A 383 13.33 14.01 25.97
CA ARG A 383 13.86 13.48 27.24
C ARG A 383 14.33 12.05 27.05
N ARG A 384 15.28 11.64 27.90
CA ARG A 384 15.86 10.29 27.88
C ARG A 384 14.83 9.16 27.88
N ARG A 385 13.73 9.30 28.64
CA ARG A 385 12.67 8.29 28.67
C ARG A 385 12.09 8.09 27.27
N ASP A 386 11.66 9.19 26.65
CA ASP A 386 10.99 9.18 25.36
C ASP A 386 11.98 8.75 24.25
N LEU A 387 13.28 9.08 24.37
CA LEU A 387 14.33 8.61 23.46
C LEU A 387 14.52 7.08 23.50
N ILE A 388 14.53 6.48 24.69
CA ILE A 388 14.70 5.02 24.84
C ILE A 388 13.48 4.30 24.29
N GLU A 389 12.28 4.81 24.56
CA GLU A 389 11.03 4.23 24.09
C GLU A 389 10.89 4.33 22.57
N LEU A 390 11.13 5.52 21.99
CA LEU A 390 11.22 5.69 20.54
C LEU A 390 12.22 4.71 19.93
N ASN A 391 13.44 4.65 20.44
CA ASN A 391 14.45 3.73 19.91
C ASN A 391 14.03 2.26 19.99
N SER A 392 13.17 1.88 20.95
CA SER A 392 12.71 0.49 21.08
C SER A 392 11.63 0.09 20.07
N ILE A 393 10.93 1.06 19.48
CA ILE A 393 9.86 0.80 18.49
C ILE A 393 10.35 0.94 17.05
N LEU A 394 11.49 1.62 16.81
CA LEU A 394 12.08 1.74 15.49
C LEU A 394 12.70 0.42 15.03
N GLU A 395 12.57 0.10 13.75
CA GLU A 395 13.26 -1.01 13.10
C GLU A 395 14.78 -0.76 13.08
N ASN A 396 15.21 0.47 12.78
CA ASN A 396 16.62 0.90 12.86
C ASN A 396 17.05 1.26 14.30
N SER A 397 16.59 0.50 15.28
CA SER A 397 17.00 0.68 16.67
C SER A 397 18.51 0.49 16.85
N ILE A 398 19.13 1.32 17.67
CA ILE A 398 20.57 1.22 17.95
C ILE A 398 20.85 0.90 19.42
N VAL A 399 21.99 0.26 19.67
CA VAL A 399 22.53 0.08 21.01
C VAL A 399 23.37 1.30 21.38
N VAL A 400 23.06 1.94 22.51
CA VAL A 400 23.78 3.13 22.99
C VAL A 400 24.53 2.81 24.28
N ASP A 401 25.85 2.66 24.18
CA ASP A 401 26.75 2.31 25.29
C ASP A 401 27.11 3.52 26.19
N LYS A 402 26.09 4.30 26.56
CA LYS A 402 26.25 5.50 27.39
C LYS A 402 25.29 5.45 28.56
N ARG A 403 25.80 5.68 29.78
CA ARG A 403 24.98 5.68 31.02
C ARG A 403 23.85 6.73 31.02
N ALA A 404 24.04 7.83 30.31
CA ALA A 404 23.06 8.91 30.19
C ALA A 404 23.04 9.41 28.74
N PRO A 405 22.34 8.68 27.84
CA PRO A 405 22.23 9.08 26.46
C PRO A 405 21.31 10.30 26.33
N ASN A 406 21.63 11.15 25.38
CA ASN A 406 20.88 12.34 24.98
C ASN A 406 20.46 12.21 23.51
N GLN A 407 19.68 13.16 22.99
CA GLN A 407 19.09 13.05 21.65
C GLN A 407 20.12 12.88 20.53
N PHE A 408 21.31 13.50 20.62
CA PHE A 408 22.37 13.34 19.62
C PHE A 408 23.00 11.94 19.62
N ASP A 409 22.83 11.17 20.70
CA ASP A 409 23.25 9.77 20.76
C ASP A 409 22.26 8.85 20.00
N PHE A 410 21.15 9.39 19.47
CA PHE A 410 20.17 8.70 18.63
C PHE A 410 19.99 9.44 17.29
N PRO A 411 20.85 9.17 16.29
CA PRO A 411 20.90 9.97 15.06
C PRO A 411 19.58 10.07 14.31
N LEU A 412 18.89 8.95 14.03
CA LEU A 412 17.62 8.96 13.29
C LEU A 412 16.50 9.66 14.06
N ILE A 413 16.38 9.43 15.37
CA ILE A 413 15.40 10.14 16.20
C ILE A 413 15.67 11.65 16.19
N ASN A 414 16.95 12.04 16.25
CA ASN A 414 17.34 13.44 16.14
C ASN A 414 16.98 14.03 14.77
N PHE A 415 17.25 13.28 13.70
CA PHE A 415 16.90 13.66 12.34
C PHE A 415 15.40 13.88 12.18
N PHE A 416 14.57 12.91 12.59
CA PHE A 416 13.10 13.01 12.51
C PHE A 416 12.54 14.16 13.34
N PHE A 417 13.08 14.40 14.53
CA PHE A 417 12.68 15.53 15.37
C PHE A 417 12.89 16.87 14.65
N HIS A 418 14.07 17.10 14.09
CA HIS A 418 14.37 18.35 13.41
C HIS A 418 13.70 18.46 12.04
N ALA A 419 13.57 17.36 11.30
CA ALA A 419 12.80 17.29 10.07
C ALA A 419 11.33 17.68 10.31
N SER A 420 10.73 17.13 11.37
CA SER A 420 9.34 17.41 11.73
C SER A 420 9.10 18.86 12.10
N LEU A 421 10.05 19.49 12.81
CA LEU A 421 10.00 20.92 13.11
C LEU A 421 10.13 21.76 11.84
N TYR A 422 11.08 21.41 10.95
CA TYR A 422 11.31 22.12 9.70
C TYR A 422 10.09 22.10 8.78
N LEU A 423 9.43 20.93 8.67
CA LEU A 423 8.26 20.71 7.84
C LEU A 423 6.95 21.23 8.49
N GLY A 424 7.01 21.69 9.75
CA GLY A 424 5.84 22.12 10.51
C GLY A 424 4.89 20.98 10.88
N ILE A 425 5.36 19.74 10.89
CA ILE A 425 4.64 18.55 11.32
C ILE A 425 4.42 18.57 12.83
N VAL A 426 5.41 19.06 13.57
CA VAL A 426 5.32 19.26 15.02
C VAL A 426 5.63 20.71 15.37
N GLU A 427 5.06 21.17 16.48
CA GLU A 427 5.33 22.49 17.03
C GLU A 427 5.68 22.41 18.51
N VAL A 428 6.44 23.41 18.99
CA VAL A 428 6.87 23.49 20.38
C VAL A 428 6.10 24.59 21.09
N GLU A 429 5.18 24.20 21.96
CA GLU A 429 4.45 25.11 22.83
C GLU A 429 5.01 25.03 24.26
N GLY A 430 5.81 26.03 24.64
CA GLY A 430 6.47 26.03 25.95
C GLY A 430 7.47 24.88 26.07
N THR A 431 7.11 23.81 26.79
CA THR A 431 7.91 22.56 26.86
C THR A 431 7.21 21.37 26.24
N ASN A 432 6.01 21.53 25.69
CA ASN A 432 5.29 20.43 25.06
C ASN A 432 5.67 20.39 23.58
N LEU A 433 5.81 19.18 23.06
CA LEU A 433 5.92 18.93 21.63
C LEU A 433 4.55 18.41 21.18
N ASN A 434 3.88 19.17 20.32
CA ASN A 434 2.54 18.82 19.84
C ASN A 434 2.59 18.47 18.36
N LEU A 435 1.80 17.48 17.97
CA LEU A 435 1.56 17.19 16.55
C LEU A 435 0.62 18.25 15.97
N THR A 436 1.00 18.84 14.84
CA THR A 436 0.14 19.80 14.14
C THR A 436 -0.85 19.06 13.22
N LYS A 437 -1.80 19.79 12.64
CA LYS A 437 -2.65 19.23 11.58
C LYS A 437 -1.85 18.68 10.39
N LYS A 438 -0.70 19.28 10.07
CA LYS A 438 0.21 18.75 9.02
C LYS A 438 0.78 17.39 9.41
N GLY A 439 1.05 17.20 10.69
CA GLY A 439 1.51 15.93 11.24
C GLY A 439 0.49 14.80 11.12
N PHE A 440 -0.78 15.05 11.38
CA PHE A 440 -1.84 14.06 11.14
C PHE A 440 -2.02 13.75 9.64
N ASN A 441 -1.87 14.77 8.78
CA ASN A 441 -2.02 14.59 7.34
C ASN A 441 -0.86 13.79 6.71
N ILE A 442 0.36 13.90 7.24
CA ILE A 442 1.51 13.19 6.67
C ILE A 442 1.36 11.68 6.74
N LEU A 443 0.62 11.15 7.71
CA LEU A 443 0.35 9.72 7.83
C LEU A 443 -0.43 9.17 6.62
N ARG A 444 -1.20 10.02 5.95
CA ARG A 444 -2.01 9.67 4.77
C ARG A 444 -1.24 9.74 3.44
N TYR A 445 -0.03 10.28 3.45
CA TYR A 445 0.80 10.39 2.24
C TYR A 445 1.37 9.04 1.83
N SER A 446 1.72 8.88 0.55
CA SER A 446 2.44 7.69 0.11
C SER A 446 3.85 7.65 0.69
N ASP A 447 4.48 6.48 0.65
CA ASP A 447 5.86 6.30 1.13
C ASP A 447 6.82 7.19 0.36
N GLU A 448 6.63 7.35 -0.94
CA GLU A 448 7.43 8.26 -1.78
C GLU A 448 7.23 9.73 -1.41
N GLU A 449 6.01 10.13 -1.07
CA GLU A 449 5.71 11.49 -0.61
C GLU A 449 6.39 11.77 0.73
N LYS A 450 6.31 10.84 1.69
CA LYS A 450 6.99 10.92 2.98
C LYS A 450 8.51 10.94 2.79
N TYR A 451 9.04 10.05 1.96
CA TYR A 451 10.46 9.98 1.63
C TYR A 451 10.96 11.27 0.96
N SER A 452 10.19 11.82 0.02
CA SER A 452 10.49 13.10 -0.65
C SER A 452 10.70 14.21 0.37
N LEU A 453 9.88 14.29 1.41
CA LEU A 453 10.01 15.28 2.48
C LEU A 453 11.30 15.07 3.31
N LEU A 454 11.67 13.83 3.61
CA LEU A 454 12.94 13.52 4.31
C LEU A 454 14.15 13.91 3.45
N ILE A 455 14.11 13.65 2.14
CA ILE A 455 15.16 14.06 1.18
C ILE A 455 15.24 15.58 1.08
N GLN A 456 14.11 16.29 1.02
CA GLN A 456 14.10 17.74 1.02
C GLN A 456 14.75 18.31 2.29
N TYR A 457 14.45 17.74 3.46
CA TYR A 457 15.06 18.15 4.71
C TYR A 457 16.58 17.87 4.73
N LEU A 458 17.00 16.66 4.35
CA LEU A 458 18.42 16.26 4.27
C LEU A 458 19.26 17.23 3.43
N TRP A 459 18.70 17.76 2.35
CA TRP A 459 19.39 18.69 1.45
C TRP A 459 19.02 20.17 1.68
N SER A 460 18.29 20.46 2.75
CA SER A 460 17.92 21.81 3.15
C SER A 460 19.12 22.57 3.73
N LYS A 461 19.06 23.91 3.65
CA LYS A 461 20.07 24.77 4.30
C LYS A 461 20.03 24.64 5.83
N VAL A 462 18.87 24.27 6.38
CA VAL A 462 18.67 24.13 7.84
C VAL A 462 19.44 22.91 8.35
N PHE A 463 19.25 21.75 7.73
CA PHE A 463 19.97 20.53 8.11
C PHE A 463 21.49 20.69 8.00
N ILE A 464 21.98 21.25 6.89
CA ILE A 464 23.42 21.46 6.67
C ILE A 464 24.00 22.41 7.74
N LYS A 465 23.25 23.44 8.13
CA LYS A 465 23.66 24.37 9.19
C LYS A 465 23.73 23.68 10.56
N ASP A 466 22.75 22.83 10.87
CA ASP A 466 22.69 22.10 12.15
C ASP A 466 23.86 21.12 12.30
N ILE A 467 24.35 20.52 11.20
CA ILE A 467 25.55 19.67 11.22
C ILE A 467 26.84 20.49 11.28
N LEU A 468 26.94 21.59 10.54
CA LEU A 468 28.21 22.29 10.32
C LEU A 468 28.57 23.34 11.38
N SER A 469 27.64 23.77 12.24
CA SER A 469 27.90 24.74 13.32
C SER A 469 28.58 26.06 12.89
N ASP A 470 28.58 26.39 11.60
CA ASP A 470 29.19 27.61 11.05
C ASP A 470 28.11 28.56 10.52
N SER A 471 28.47 29.79 10.12
CA SER A 471 27.49 30.88 9.88
C SER A 471 27.37 31.39 8.44
N ASP A 472 28.14 30.85 7.48
CA ASP A 472 28.20 31.42 6.13
C ASP A 472 27.37 30.65 5.08
N THR A 473 26.22 31.22 4.72
CA THR A 473 25.22 30.59 3.83
C THR A 473 25.70 30.28 2.41
N LEU A 474 26.70 31.02 1.92
CA LEU A 474 27.22 30.87 0.55
C LEU A 474 28.10 29.60 0.42
N ILE A 475 28.75 29.20 1.51
CA ILE A 475 29.59 28.00 1.56
C ILE A 475 28.72 26.73 1.47
N TYR A 476 27.50 26.74 2.01
CA TYR A 476 26.63 25.56 2.02
C TYR A 476 26.13 25.15 0.64
N ASP A 477 25.70 26.10 -0.18
CA ASP A 477 25.21 25.77 -1.53
C ASP A 477 26.33 25.16 -2.37
N ILE A 478 27.56 25.66 -2.23
CA ILE A 478 28.76 25.13 -2.91
C ILE A 478 29.10 23.72 -2.41
N LEU A 479 29.10 23.50 -1.09
CA LEU A 479 29.39 22.20 -0.50
C LEU A 479 28.34 21.14 -0.89
N ARG A 480 27.05 21.47 -0.77
CA ARG A 480 25.97 20.58 -1.21
C ARG A 480 26.12 20.20 -2.68
N ASP A 481 26.31 21.18 -3.55
CA ASP A 481 26.35 20.95 -4.99
C ASP A 481 27.58 20.10 -5.37
N LYS A 482 28.71 20.29 -4.68
CA LYS A 482 29.92 19.45 -4.83
C LYS A 482 29.64 18.01 -4.40
N ILE A 483 28.95 17.78 -3.30
CA ILE A 483 28.60 16.44 -2.80
C ILE A 483 27.62 15.74 -3.72
N VAL A 484 26.50 16.39 -4.04
CA VAL A 484 25.49 15.84 -4.95
C VAL A 484 26.13 15.50 -6.29
N LYS A 485 27.03 16.35 -6.80
CA LYS A 485 27.79 16.05 -8.02
C LYS A 485 28.69 14.82 -7.86
N ASN A 486 29.48 14.75 -6.80
CA ASN A 486 30.40 13.63 -6.57
C ASN A 486 29.65 12.29 -6.42
N LEU A 487 28.50 12.29 -5.73
CA LEU A 487 27.65 11.12 -5.57
C LEU A 487 26.89 10.79 -6.86
N ALA A 488 26.44 11.81 -7.62
CA ALA A 488 25.84 11.63 -8.94
C ALA A 488 26.85 11.11 -9.97
N ASP A 489 28.15 11.29 -9.80
CA ASP A 489 29.17 10.74 -10.72
C ASP A 489 29.45 9.25 -10.46
N LEU A 490 29.00 8.70 -9.33
CA LEU A 490 29.14 7.26 -9.03
C LEU A 490 28.23 6.41 -9.94
N LYS A 491 28.70 5.22 -10.32
CA LYS A 491 27.95 4.27 -11.14
C LYS A 491 27.33 3.19 -10.25
N VAL A 492 26.07 2.88 -10.51
CA VAL A 492 25.36 1.78 -9.83
C VAL A 492 26.12 0.47 -10.08
N GLY A 493 26.25 -0.35 -9.03
CA GLY A 493 26.93 -1.65 -9.08
C GLY A 493 28.44 -1.59 -9.21
N LYS A 494 29.04 -0.38 -9.15
CA LYS A 494 30.49 -0.22 -9.07
C LYS A 494 30.89 0.10 -7.63
N GLU A 495 31.92 -0.60 -7.17
CA GLU A 495 32.55 -0.43 -5.88
C GLU A 495 33.58 0.71 -5.93
N TYR A 496 33.55 1.55 -4.89
CA TYR A 496 34.48 2.66 -4.68
C TYR A 496 35.06 2.58 -3.29
N SER A 497 36.35 2.91 -3.13
CA SER A 497 36.95 2.98 -1.79
C SER A 497 36.21 4.01 -0.92
N LEU A 498 35.88 3.62 0.31
CA LEU A 498 35.27 4.46 1.33
C LEU A 498 36.15 5.67 1.62
N ASN A 499 37.46 5.45 1.83
CA ASN A 499 38.41 6.53 2.10
C ASN A 499 38.52 7.54 0.95
N ASP A 500 38.55 7.07 -0.30
CA ASP A 500 38.58 7.97 -1.47
C ASP A 500 37.26 8.74 -1.64
N THR A 501 36.13 8.10 -1.30
CA THR A 501 34.81 8.71 -1.38
C THR A 501 34.64 9.77 -0.29
N LEU A 502 35.03 9.46 0.95
CA LEU A 502 35.06 10.40 2.07
C LEU A 502 36.02 11.57 1.82
N ALA A 503 37.20 11.31 1.26
CA ALA A 503 38.15 12.37 0.89
C ALA A 503 37.57 13.36 -0.15
N LYS A 504 36.68 12.89 -1.02
CA LYS A 504 35.97 13.75 -1.99
C LYS A 504 34.82 14.54 -1.37
N LEU A 505 34.30 14.12 -0.22
CA LEU A 505 33.11 14.68 0.39
C LEU A 505 33.36 15.94 1.26
N ASP A 506 34.61 16.41 1.38
CA ASP A 506 35.02 17.44 2.35
C ASP A 506 34.68 16.99 3.79
N GLY A 507 35.69 16.71 4.62
CA GLY A 507 35.53 16.01 5.91
C GLY A 507 34.54 16.63 6.92
N LEU A 508 34.04 17.83 6.64
CA LEU A 508 32.98 18.54 7.34
C LEU A 508 31.61 17.83 7.29
N LEU A 509 31.34 16.94 6.32
CA LEU A 509 30.05 16.26 6.17
C LEU A 509 30.09 14.74 6.33
N CYS A 510 31.16 14.19 6.91
CA CYS A 510 31.23 12.79 7.34
C CYS A 510 29.99 12.34 8.15
N PRO A 511 29.42 13.17 9.07
CA PRO A 511 28.21 12.82 9.81
C PRO A 511 26.93 12.72 8.98
N SER A 512 26.92 13.26 7.74
CA SER A 512 25.76 13.14 6.85
C SER A 512 25.71 11.80 6.11
N MET A 513 26.82 11.06 6.09
CA MET A 513 26.90 9.78 5.39
C MET A 513 26.00 8.72 6.01
N ASP A 514 25.89 8.71 7.34
CA ASP A 514 25.02 7.77 8.05
C ASP A 514 23.56 7.97 7.62
N TYR A 515 23.07 9.22 7.55
CA TYR A 515 21.71 9.49 7.06
C TYR A 515 21.52 9.14 5.58
N ILE A 516 22.56 9.30 4.74
CA ILE A 516 22.51 8.92 3.31
C ILE A 516 22.43 7.38 3.17
N VAL A 517 23.05 6.64 4.10
CA VAL A 517 22.95 5.18 4.19
C VAL A 517 21.59 4.76 4.71
N ASP A 518 21.13 5.34 5.82
CA ASP A 518 19.84 5.01 6.45
C ASP A 518 18.68 5.25 5.48
N LEU A 519 18.75 6.35 4.70
CA LEU A 519 17.77 6.65 3.64
C LEU A 519 17.98 5.83 2.36
N GLY A 520 18.87 4.84 2.35
CA GLY A 520 19.04 3.90 1.25
C GLY A 520 19.65 4.49 -0.03
N LEU A 521 20.29 5.66 0.03
CA LEU A 521 20.87 6.29 -1.16
C LEU A 521 22.23 5.66 -1.55
N ILE A 522 22.97 5.16 -0.57
CA ILE A 522 24.24 4.44 -0.76
C ILE A 522 24.29 3.22 0.17
N ARG A 523 25.19 2.29 -0.12
CA ARG A 523 25.53 1.17 0.76
C ARG A 523 27.00 1.22 1.13
N ILE A 524 27.30 0.97 2.40
CA ILE A 524 28.66 0.86 2.92
C ILE A 524 28.88 -0.57 3.39
N GLN A 525 29.88 -1.25 2.84
CA GLN A 525 30.36 -2.54 3.33
C GLN A 525 31.58 -2.28 4.20
N GLN A 526 31.37 -2.25 5.51
CA GLN A 526 32.42 -1.89 6.48
C GLN A 526 33.61 -2.87 6.48
N ASP A 527 33.36 -4.16 6.23
CA ASP A 527 34.42 -5.18 6.19
C ASP A 527 35.36 -5.01 4.99
N GLU A 528 34.89 -4.35 3.92
CA GLU A 528 35.64 -4.19 2.67
C GLU A 528 36.10 -2.74 2.42
N ASP A 529 35.73 -1.80 3.31
CA ASP A 529 35.95 -0.35 3.12
C ASP A 529 35.46 0.15 1.75
N VAL A 530 34.27 -0.31 1.34
CA VAL A 530 33.68 -0.03 0.02
C VAL A 530 32.33 0.68 0.13
N VAL A 531 32.11 1.61 -0.79
CA VAL A 531 30.85 2.34 -1.00
C VAL A 531 30.29 2.03 -2.38
N THR A 532 28.99 1.75 -2.45
CA THR A 532 28.23 1.62 -3.70
C THR A 532 27.02 2.54 -3.69
N VAL A 533 26.69 3.14 -4.85
CA VAL A 533 25.47 3.94 -5.00
C VAL A 533 24.30 3.03 -5.39
N THR A 534 23.15 3.19 -4.74
CA THR A 534 21.94 2.41 -5.04
C THR A 534 21.24 2.95 -6.30
N ASN A 535 20.29 2.19 -6.85
CA ASN A 535 19.44 2.68 -7.95
C ASN A 535 18.64 3.92 -7.53
N LEU A 536 18.09 3.89 -6.31
CA LEU A 536 17.39 5.02 -5.69
C LEU A 536 18.30 6.23 -5.57
N GLY A 537 19.47 6.05 -4.94
CA GLY A 537 20.46 7.10 -4.75
C GLY A 537 20.88 7.73 -6.06
N LYS A 538 21.16 6.92 -7.08
CA LYS A 538 21.53 7.43 -8.41
C LYS A 538 20.45 8.34 -9.00
N LYS A 539 19.18 7.97 -8.89
CA LYS A 539 18.06 8.80 -9.36
C LYS A 539 17.95 10.10 -8.57
N VAL A 540 17.99 10.02 -7.25
CA VAL A 540 17.90 11.18 -6.34
C VAL A 540 19.07 12.15 -6.57
N PHE A 541 20.31 11.67 -6.64
CA PHE A 541 21.47 12.54 -6.88
C PHE A 541 21.44 13.19 -8.27
N ASN A 542 21.05 12.44 -9.31
CA ASN A 542 20.87 13.01 -10.64
C ASN A 542 19.75 14.07 -10.65
N TYR A 543 18.66 13.84 -9.92
CA TYR A 543 17.57 14.80 -9.78
C TYR A 543 18.05 16.08 -9.09
N LEU A 544 18.69 15.96 -7.93
CA LEU A 544 19.22 17.10 -7.19
C LEU A 544 20.27 17.89 -7.99
N GLN A 545 21.07 17.19 -8.81
CA GLN A 545 22.05 17.82 -9.71
C GLN A 545 21.38 18.60 -10.87
N ASN A 546 20.29 18.06 -11.44
CA ASN A 546 19.66 18.57 -12.66
C ASN A 546 18.46 19.50 -12.40
N GLY A 547 17.74 19.33 -11.30
CA GLY A 547 16.55 20.13 -10.94
C GLY A 547 16.85 21.63 -10.81
N ARG A 548 18.11 22.00 -10.55
CA ARG A 548 18.56 23.40 -10.57
C ARG A 548 18.76 23.99 -11.96
N ARG A 549 18.88 23.18 -13.02
CA ARG A 549 18.92 23.70 -14.41
C ARG A 549 17.52 24.00 -14.95
N ALA A 550 16.47 23.39 -14.41
CA ALA A 550 15.08 23.63 -14.81
C ALA A 550 14.45 24.86 -14.12
N ASN A 551 14.90 25.24 -12.92
CA ASN A 551 14.39 26.42 -12.19
C ASN A 551 14.84 27.80 -12.72
N LYS A 552 15.25 27.88 -14.00
CA LYS A 552 15.34 29.16 -14.72
C LYS A 552 14.10 29.50 -15.55
N ALA A 553 13.02 28.71 -15.48
CA ALA A 553 11.81 28.98 -16.23
C ALA A 553 10.52 28.57 -15.50
N SER A 554 10.18 29.29 -14.43
CA SER A 554 8.79 29.44 -13.97
C SER A 554 8.67 30.58 -12.96
N GLU A 555 9.18 31.77 -13.32
CA GLU A 555 8.54 32.97 -12.78
C GLU A 555 7.13 33.01 -13.38
N ILE A 556 6.14 32.63 -12.57
CA ILE A 556 4.74 32.87 -12.88
C ILE A 556 4.59 34.38 -13.05
N ILE A 557 4.48 34.85 -14.29
CA ILE A 557 4.06 36.21 -14.58
C ILE A 557 2.64 36.34 -14.03
N LYS A 558 2.47 37.06 -12.92
CA LYS A 558 1.14 37.38 -12.42
C LYS A 558 0.44 38.21 -13.48
N LEU A 559 -0.78 37.82 -13.84
CA LEU A 559 -1.59 38.52 -14.87
C LEU A 559 -1.76 40.01 -14.55
N GLU A 560 -1.71 40.38 -13.26
CA GLU A 560 -1.74 41.76 -12.77
C GLU A 560 -0.48 42.56 -13.12
N ASP A 561 0.69 41.93 -13.14
CA ASP A 561 1.96 42.57 -13.53
C ASP A 561 2.02 42.77 -15.05
N TYR A 562 1.43 41.85 -15.82
CA TYR A 562 1.26 42.00 -17.27
C TYR A 562 0.25 43.12 -17.63
N ARG A 563 -0.85 43.24 -16.86
CA ARG A 563 -1.85 44.30 -17.03
C ARG A 563 -1.30 45.70 -16.70
N LYS A 564 -0.48 45.81 -15.66
CA LYS A 564 0.23 47.07 -15.35
C LYS A 564 1.25 47.45 -16.42
N ALA A 565 1.89 46.47 -17.06
CA ALA A 565 2.81 46.74 -18.17
C ALA A 565 2.10 47.16 -19.46
N SER A 566 0.85 46.73 -19.69
CA SER A 566 0.05 47.15 -20.85
C SER A 566 -0.57 48.55 -20.72
N GLU A 567 -0.66 49.12 -19.51
CA GLU A 567 -1.13 50.50 -19.31
C GLU A 567 -0.06 51.57 -19.60
N PHE A 568 1.20 51.16 -19.87
CA PHE A 568 2.30 52.07 -20.22
C PHE A 568 2.62 52.14 -21.73
N VAL A 569 1.78 51.56 -22.60
CA VAL A 569 1.98 51.59 -24.07
C VAL A 569 0.86 52.34 -24.83
N GLU A 570 -0.08 52.96 -24.12
CA GLU A 570 -0.90 54.04 -24.69
C GLU A 570 -0.68 55.34 -23.91
N GLY A 571 0.40 56.02 -24.28
CA GLY A 571 0.76 57.39 -23.89
C GLY A 571 1.66 58.00 -24.95
#